data_AF-A0A671M0I3-F1
#
_entry.id   AF-A0A671M0I3-F1
#
_cell.length_a   1.000
_cell.length_b   1.000
_cell.length_c   1.000
_cell.angle_alpha   90.00
_cell.angle_beta   90.00
_cell.angle_gamma   90.00
#
_symmetry.space_group_name_H-M   'P 1'
#
loop_
_entity.id
_entity.type
_entity.pdbx_description
1 polymer ?
#
loop_
_entity_poly.entity_id
_entity_poly.type
_entity_poly.pdbx_seq_one_letter_code
_entity_poly.pdbx_strand_id
1 'polypeptide(L)'
;MSFSLMFDVKRSKMTPLVFVDIGDVMNDLMSEEGLPSVIPIERASGNFMFIMSEADRNWQSAYYAKQACDRLKAHGKSNYELVRYEKAGQFIEVAYMPFCLANFHGAANHVVYFGREPKAHSEAQLDAWKRILNKK
;
A
#
# COMPACT_ATOMS: atom_id res chain seq x y z
N MET A 1 -16.02 -2.46 21.67
CA MET A 1 -14.97 -1.51 21.27
C MET A 1 -15.02 -1.38 19.76
N SER A 2 -15.32 -0.19 19.25
CA SER A 2 -15.33 0.06 17.80
C SER A 2 -13.87 0.24 17.36
N PHE A 3 -13.33 -0.68 16.57
CA PHE A 3 -12.06 -0.53 15.87
C PHE A 3 -12.35 0.28 14.60
N SER A 4 -12.49 1.60 14.74
CA SER A 4 -12.69 2.47 13.58
C SER A 4 -11.32 2.83 13.01
N LEU A 5 -11.01 2.40 11.77
CA LEU A 5 -9.93 3.03 11.02
C LEU A 5 -10.30 4.50 10.88
N MET A 6 -9.59 5.37 11.59
CA MET A 6 -9.85 6.80 11.52
C MET A 6 -9.18 7.39 10.29
N PHE A 7 -9.92 8.24 9.60
CA PHE A 7 -9.46 8.96 8.42
C PHE A 7 -9.92 10.42 8.48
N ASP A 8 -9.13 11.32 7.91
CA ASP A 8 -9.42 12.74 7.81
C ASP A 8 -9.55 13.13 6.33
N VAL A 9 -10.80 13.24 5.87
CA VAL A 9 -11.13 13.59 4.48
C VAL A 9 -10.57 14.97 4.10
N LYS A 10 -10.31 15.86 5.06
CA LYS A 10 -9.69 17.17 4.77
C LYS A 10 -8.27 17.06 4.22
N ARG A 11 -7.62 15.91 4.39
CA ARG A 11 -6.28 15.63 3.84
C ARG A 11 -6.31 15.14 2.40
N SER A 12 -7.50 14.88 1.84
CA SER A 12 -7.64 14.59 0.42
C SER A 12 -7.26 15.81 -0.42
N LYS A 13 -6.75 15.57 -1.62
CA LYS A 13 -6.30 16.61 -2.55
C LYS A 13 -6.94 16.37 -3.91
N MET A 14 -7.08 17.43 -4.70
CA MET A 14 -7.46 17.30 -6.10
C MET A 14 -6.21 17.31 -6.98
N THR A 15 -6.10 16.35 -7.88
CA THR A 15 -5.03 16.33 -8.89
C THR A 15 -5.33 17.32 -10.03
N PRO A 16 -4.34 17.72 -10.85
CA PRO A 16 -4.57 18.56 -12.03
C PRO A 16 -5.57 17.97 -13.05
N LEU A 17 -5.78 16.65 -13.02
CA LEU A 17 -6.72 15.92 -13.87
C LEU A 17 -8.10 15.74 -13.21
N VAL A 18 -8.36 16.42 -12.08
CA VAL A 18 -9.64 16.40 -11.36
C VAL A 18 -10.00 15.03 -10.76
N PHE A 19 -8.99 14.20 -10.46
CA PHE A 19 -9.14 13.00 -9.63
C PHE A 19 -8.82 13.32 -8.17
N VAL A 20 -9.50 12.64 -7.24
CA VAL A 20 -9.25 12.77 -5.80
C VAL A 20 -8.03 11.92 -5.40
N ASP A 21 -7.01 12.55 -4.85
CA ASP A 21 -5.87 11.89 -4.20
C ASP A 21 -6.22 11.70 -2.72
N ILE A 22 -6.25 10.44 -2.28
CA ILE A 22 -6.59 10.06 -0.90
C ILE A 22 -5.40 9.49 -0.14
N GLY A 23 -4.18 9.56 -0.70
CA GLY A 23 -3.01 8.88 -0.14
C GLY A 23 -2.67 9.29 1.30
N ASP A 24 -3.04 10.52 1.70
CA ASP A 24 -2.77 11.09 3.01
C ASP A 24 -4.02 11.14 3.93
N VAL A 25 -5.13 10.52 3.53
CA VAL A 25 -6.42 10.56 4.25
C VAL A 25 -6.39 9.69 5.51
N MET A 26 -5.60 8.63 5.52
CA MET A 26 -5.49 7.75 6.69
C MET A 26 -4.79 8.45 7.86
N ASN A 27 -5.30 8.25 9.07
CA ASN A 27 -4.59 8.68 10.27
C ASN A 27 -3.32 7.84 10.49
N ASP A 28 -2.43 8.38 11.32
CA ASP A 28 -1.21 7.66 11.68
C ASP A 28 -1.57 6.39 12.47
N LEU A 29 -1.14 5.25 11.96
CA LEU A 29 -1.30 3.94 12.60
C LEU A 29 -0.60 3.88 13.97
N MET A 30 0.43 4.69 14.17
CA MET A 30 1.22 4.71 15.40
C MET A 30 0.74 5.77 16.42
N SER A 31 -0.38 6.47 16.16
CA SER A 31 -1.03 7.33 17.15
C SER A 31 -1.72 6.50 18.24
N GLU A 32 -2.06 7.12 19.38
CA GLU A 32 -2.79 6.46 20.47
C GLU A 32 -4.09 5.82 19.99
N GLU A 33 -4.82 6.48 19.09
CA GLU A 33 -6.06 5.95 18.49
C GLU A 33 -5.81 4.87 17.44
N GLY A 34 -4.65 4.89 16.77
CA GLY A 34 -4.26 3.94 15.73
C GLY A 34 -3.77 2.59 16.28
N LEU A 35 -3.07 2.61 17.42
CA LEU A 35 -2.42 1.43 18.02
C LEU A 35 -3.35 0.21 18.19
N PRO A 36 -4.62 0.34 18.62
CA PRO A 36 -5.54 -0.80 18.72
C PRO A 36 -5.82 -1.50 17.38
N SER A 37 -5.62 -0.81 16.25
CA SER A 37 -5.84 -1.33 14.90
C SER A 37 -4.58 -1.98 14.29
N VAL A 38 -3.45 -1.94 14.99
CA VAL A 38 -2.20 -2.55 14.52
C VAL A 38 -2.34 -4.07 14.48
N ILE A 39 -2.11 -4.65 13.30
CA ILE A 39 -2.10 -6.10 13.11
C ILE A 39 -0.87 -6.69 13.83
N PRO A 40 -1.05 -7.66 14.75
CA PRO A 40 0.05 -8.27 15.50
C PRO A 40 0.80 -9.32 14.64
N ILE A 41 1.42 -8.85 13.55
CA ILE A 41 2.07 -9.68 12.54
C ILE A 41 3.24 -10.52 13.09
N GLU A 42 3.84 -10.10 14.19
CA GLU A 42 4.85 -10.85 14.94
C GLU A 42 4.35 -12.19 15.46
N ARG A 43 3.04 -12.40 15.58
CA ARG A 43 2.47 -13.66 16.06
C ARG A 43 2.38 -14.73 14.96
N ALA A 44 2.47 -14.34 13.69
CA ALA A 44 2.31 -15.25 12.57
C ALA A 44 3.59 -16.05 12.28
N SER A 45 3.49 -17.37 12.11
CA SER A 45 4.64 -18.25 11.84
C SER A 45 5.10 -18.29 10.37
N GLY A 46 4.29 -17.75 9.45
CA GLY A 46 4.58 -17.79 8.02
C GLY A 46 5.68 -16.83 7.57
N ASN A 47 6.18 -17.06 6.35
CA ASN A 47 7.12 -16.18 5.66
C ASN A 47 6.36 -15.06 4.95
N PHE A 48 6.91 -13.86 4.95
CA PHE A 48 6.28 -12.70 4.33
C PHE A 48 7.01 -12.22 3.06
N MET A 49 6.25 -11.68 2.12
CA MET A 49 6.75 -10.78 1.08
C MET A 49 5.86 -9.56 1.08
N PHE A 50 6.43 -8.40 1.34
CA PHE A 50 5.73 -7.14 1.17
C PHE A 50 6.12 -6.58 -0.18
N ILE A 51 5.14 -6.44 -1.07
CA ILE A 51 5.29 -5.71 -2.32
C ILE A 51 4.60 -4.37 -2.11
N MET A 52 5.35 -3.30 -2.25
CA MET A 52 4.84 -1.95 -2.02
C MET A 52 5.28 -0.99 -3.11
N SER A 53 4.56 0.12 -3.21
CA SER A 53 4.93 1.23 -4.07
C SER A 53 5.04 2.53 -3.28
N GLU A 54 6.10 3.30 -3.53
CA GLU A 54 6.22 4.66 -3.00
C GLU A 54 5.32 5.66 -3.74
N ALA A 55 4.84 5.24 -4.91
CA ALA A 55 4.00 6.03 -5.78
C ALA A 55 2.50 5.76 -5.60
N ASP A 56 2.14 4.84 -4.70
CA ASP A 56 0.77 4.55 -4.28
C ASP A 56 0.08 5.81 -3.74
N ARG A 57 -1.14 6.08 -4.25
CA ARG A 57 -1.98 7.22 -3.86
C ARG A 57 -3.35 6.83 -3.33
N ASN A 58 -3.58 5.54 -3.11
CA ASN A 58 -4.74 5.08 -2.36
C ASN A 58 -4.47 5.15 -0.85
N TRP A 59 -3.25 4.83 -0.43
CA TRP A 59 -2.74 5.00 0.93
C TRP A 59 -1.21 4.98 0.95
N GLN A 60 -0.60 5.12 2.14
CA GLN A 60 0.86 5.09 2.29
C GLN A 60 1.39 3.65 2.42
N SER A 61 1.34 2.84 1.37
CA SER A 61 1.76 1.43 1.43
C SER A 61 3.24 1.25 1.83
N ALA A 62 4.13 2.14 1.40
CA ALA A 62 5.53 2.15 1.84
C ALA A 62 5.68 2.37 3.36
N TYR A 63 4.86 3.24 3.94
CA TYR A 63 4.84 3.49 5.40
C TYR A 63 4.40 2.22 6.15
N TYR A 64 3.28 1.61 5.74
CA TYR A 64 2.77 0.41 6.40
C TYR A 64 3.70 -0.80 6.26
N ALA A 65 4.30 -0.98 5.08
CA ALA A 65 5.29 -2.04 4.87
C ALA A 65 6.51 -1.86 5.79
N LYS A 66 6.98 -0.62 5.97
CA LYS A 66 8.05 -0.30 6.92
C LYS A 66 7.64 -0.62 8.36
N GLN A 67 6.44 -0.21 8.80
CA GLN A 67 5.95 -0.51 10.16
C GLN A 67 5.85 -2.02 10.40
N ALA A 68 5.36 -2.78 9.43
CA ALA A 68 5.30 -4.24 9.51
C ALA A 68 6.71 -4.87 9.62
N CYS A 69 7.66 -4.42 8.79
CA CYS A 69 9.05 -4.91 8.82
C CYS A 69 9.74 -4.57 10.16
N ASP A 70 9.59 -3.34 10.65
CA ASP A 70 10.18 -2.91 11.92
C ASP A 70 9.61 -3.72 13.10
N ARG A 71 8.30 -3.99 13.10
CA ARG A 71 7.65 -4.81 14.12
C ARG A 71 8.10 -6.26 14.09
N LEU A 72 8.29 -6.85 12.91
CA LEU A 72 8.86 -8.19 12.76
C LEU A 72 10.29 -8.24 13.30
N LYS A 73 11.12 -7.27 12.90
CA LYS A 73 12.52 -7.16 13.36
C LYS A 73 12.63 -6.98 14.87
N ALA A 74 11.79 -6.14 15.47
CA ALA A 74 11.76 -5.92 16.92
C ALA A 74 11.46 -7.19 17.72
N HIS A 75 10.76 -8.16 17.12
CA HIS A 75 10.46 -9.46 17.72
C HIS A 75 11.37 -10.60 17.21
N GLY A 76 12.55 -10.26 16.67
CA GLY A 76 13.56 -11.23 16.28
C GLY A 76 13.23 -12.02 15.01
N LYS A 77 12.24 -11.59 14.23
CA LYS A 77 11.90 -12.24 12.95
C LYS A 77 12.74 -11.68 11.82
N SER A 78 13.15 -12.56 10.92
CA SER A 78 13.92 -12.25 9.71
C SER A 78 13.33 -12.91 8.46
N ASN A 79 12.21 -13.63 8.60
CA ASN A 79 11.59 -14.41 7.54
C ASN A 79 10.63 -13.58 6.68
N TYR A 80 11.11 -12.42 6.21
CA TYR A 80 10.36 -11.52 5.36
C TYR A 80 11.25 -10.86 4.29
N GLU A 81 10.64 -10.51 3.17
CA GLU A 81 11.26 -9.72 2.10
C GLU A 81 10.43 -8.46 1.86
N LEU A 82 11.11 -7.35 1.55
CA LEU A 82 10.48 -6.10 1.13
C LEU A 82 10.90 -5.79 -0.31
N VAL A 83 9.93 -5.78 -1.22
CA VAL A 83 10.09 -5.40 -2.62
C VAL A 83 9.50 -4.01 -2.80
N ARG A 84 10.33 -3.08 -3.28
CA ARG A 84 9.98 -1.66 -3.42
C ARG A 84 9.96 -1.25 -4.88
N TYR A 85 8.86 -0.65 -5.31
CA TYR A 85 8.76 0.01 -6.61
C TYR A 85 8.52 1.50 -6.41
N GLU A 86 9.40 2.35 -6.95
CA GLU A 86 9.33 3.79 -6.68
C GLU A 86 8.21 4.50 -7.43
N LYS A 87 7.83 3.97 -8.60
CA LYS A 87 6.96 4.66 -9.57
C LYS A 87 5.68 3.88 -9.94
N ALA A 88 5.45 2.72 -9.34
CA ALA A 88 4.25 1.92 -9.60
C ALA A 88 3.01 2.55 -8.94
N GLY A 89 1.83 2.20 -9.42
CA GLY A 89 0.57 2.61 -8.79
C GLY A 89 0.19 1.66 -7.66
N GLN A 90 -1.02 1.85 -7.12
CA GLN A 90 -1.61 0.93 -6.13
C GLN A 90 -1.77 -0.50 -6.68
N PHE A 91 -2.24 -0.65 -7.92
CA PHE A 91 -2.66 -1.93 -8.48
C PHE A 91 -1.53 -2.72 -9.15
N ILE A 92 -0.60 -3.26 -8.37
CA ILE A 92 0.41 -4.19 -8.88
C ILE A 92 -0.25 -5.56 -9.10
N GLU A 93 -0.94 -5.66 -10.23
CA GLU A 93 -1.69 -6.84 -10.67
C GLU A 93 -0.78 -7.90 -11.30
N VAL A 94 -1.40 -8.91 -11.94
CA VAL A 94 -0.70 -9.89 -12.76
C VAL A 94 0.01 -9.23 -13.96
N ALA A 95 1.02 -9.91 -14.49
CA ALA A 95 1.80 -9.43 -15.64
C ALA A 95 0.91 -9.03 -16.83
N TYR A 96 1.25 -7.91 -17.46
CA TYR A 96 0.57 -7.33 -18.64
C TYR A 96 -0.86 -6.82 -18.40
N MET A 97 -1.33 -6.75 -17.16
CA MET A 97 -2.61 -6.08 -16.89
C MET A 97 -2.52 -4.59 -17.20
N PRO A 98 -3.58 -4.00 -17.80
CA PRO A 98 -3.57 -2.61 -18.17
C PRO A 98 -3.45 -1.71 -16.94
N PHE A 99 -2.62 -0.68 -17.07
CA PHE A 99 -2.44 0.31 -16.03
C PHE A 99 -3.73 1.12 -15.78
N CYS A 100 -4.13 1.24 -14.51
CA CYS A 100 -5.27 2.06 -14.08
C CYS A 100 -4.78 3.32 -13.36
N LEU A 101 -4.93 4.47 -14.01
CA LEU A 101 -4.56 5.77 -13.44
C LEU A 101 -5.52 6.21 -12.32
N ALA A 102 -6.81 6.03 -12.56
CA ALA A 102 -7.89 6.42 -11.67
C ALA A 102 -9.14 5.57 -11.93
N ASN A 103 -9.92 5.33 -10.89
CA ASN A 103 -11.20 4.62 -10.96
C ASN A 103 -12.13 5.04 -9.81
N PHE A 104 -13.41 4.73 -9.92
CA PHE A 104 -14.37 4.96 -8.83
C PHE A 104 -14.00 4.11 -7.60
N HIS A 105 -13.82 4.76 -6.46
CA HIS A 105 -13.52 4.12 -5.18
C HIS A 105 -14.75 4.17 -4.28
N GLY A 106 -15.40 3.02 -4.06
CA GLY A 106 -16.71 2.95 -3.39
C GLY A 106 -16.74 3.58 -2.00
N ALA A 107 -15.70 3.38 -1.18
CA ALA A 107 -15.65 3.98 0.15
C ALA A 107 -15.40 5.49 0.14
N ALA A 108 -14.74 6.01 -0.90
CA ALA A 108 -14.54 7.44 -1.06
C ALA A 108 -15.73 8.11 -1.77
N ASN A 109 -16.57 7.32 -2.46
CA ASN A 109 -17.66 7.76 -3.33
C ASN A 109 -17.24 8.79 -4.39
N HIS A 110 -15.99 8.69 -4.87
CA HIS A 110 -15.39 9.58 -5.85
C HIS A 110 -14.44 8.80 -6.76
N VAL A 111 -14.07 9.39 -7.90
CA VAL A 111 -12.98 8.88 -8.74
C VAL A 111 -11.66 9.19 -8.08
N VAL A 112 -10.94 8.15 -7.66
CA VAL A 112 -9.69 8.24 -6.92
C VAL A 112 -8.51 8.01 -7.84
N TYR A 113 -7.45 8.78 -7.60
CA TYR A 113 -6.16 8.66 -8.24
C TYR A 113 -5.33 7.56 -7.58
N PHE A 114 -4.79 6.63 -8.38
CA PHE A 114 -4.00 5.49 -7.88
C PHE A 114 -2.48 5.64 -8.14
N GLY A 115 -2.06 6.67 -8.90
CA GLY A 115 -0.66 6.89 -9.32
C GLY A 115 -0.15 5.82 -10.30
N ARG A 116 1.03 5.86 -10.91
CA ARG A 116 1.80 6.95 -11.55
C ARG A 116 2.23 6.47 -12.95
N GLU A 117 3.51 6.31 -13.27
CA GLU A 117 3.98 6.14 -14.66
C GLU A 117 3.60 4.77 -15.29
N PRO A 118 2.90 4.72 -16.44
CA PRO A 118 2.45 3.47 -17.04
C PRO A 118 3.58 2.46 -17.33
N LYS A 119 4.74 2.94 -17.82
CA LYS A 119 5.87 2.08 -18.14
C LYS A 119 6.46 1.43 -16.90
N ALA A 120 6.82 2.23 -15.90
CA ALA A 120 7.36 1.72 -14.64
C ALA A 120 6.36 0.80 -13.91
N HIS A 121 5.06 1.07 -14.04
CA HIS A 121 4.02 0.21 -13.49
C HIS A 121 4.00 -1.17 -14.17
N SER A 122 4.07 -1.22 -15.50
CA SER A 122 4.12 -2.48 -16.25
C SER A 122 5.38 -3.30 -15.91
N GLU A 123 6.53 -2.64 -15.78
CA GLU A 123 7.78 -3.27 -15.35
C GLU A 123 7.67 -3.85 -13.93
N ALA A 124 7.03 -3.11 -13.01
CA ALA A 124 6.77 -3.57 -11.65
C ALA A 124 5.86 -4.80 -11.59
N GLN A 125 4.80 -4.86 -12.41
CA GLN A 125 3.93 -6.04 -12.51
C GLN A 125 4.71 -7.27 -13.01
N LEU A 126 5.57 -7.09 -14.02
CA LEU A 126 6.38 -8.17 -14.57
C LEU A 126 7.38 -8.72 -13.55
N ASP A 127 8.05 -7.84 -12.80
CA ASP A 127 8.98 -8.26 -11.74
C ASP A 127 8.23 -8.90 -10.56
N ALA A 128 7.15 -8.27 -10.08
CA ALA A 128 6.34 -8.76 -8.96
C ALA A 128 5.77 -10.15 -9.24
N TRP A 129 5.21 -10.36 -10.44
CA TRP A 129 4.65 -11.65 -10.83
C TRP A 129 5.70 -12.76 -10.82
N LYS A 130 6.90 -12.50 -11.36
CA LYS A 130 8.02 -13.45 -11.31
C LYS A 130 8.44 -13.76 -9.88
N ARG A 131 8.50 -12.76 -8.98
CA ARG A 131 8.86 -12.97 -7.57
C ARG A 131 7.83 -13.82 -6.84
N ILE A 132 6.54 -13.54 -7.06
CA ILE A 132 5.44 -14.30 -6.45
C ILE A 132 5.51 -15.77 -6.86
N LEU A 133 5.71 -16.06 -8.14
CA LEU A 133 5.79 -17.44 -8.64
C LEU A 133 7.04 -18.20 -8.15
N ASN A 134 8.13 -17.49 -7.86
CA ASN A 134 9.39 -18.09 -7.45
C ASN A 134 9.60 -18.10 -5.93
N LYS A 135 8.66 -17.55 -5.14
CA LYS A 135 8.75 -17.56 -3.68
C LYS A 135 8.56 -19.00 -3.19
N LYS A 136 9.63 -19.56 -2.60
CA LYS A 136 9.62 -20.87 -1.95
C LYS A 136 9.21 -20.76 -0.48
#